data_AF-A0A436CJU4-F1
#
_entry.id   AF-A0A436CJU4-F1
#
_cell.length_a   1.000
_cell.length_b   1.000
_cell.length_c   1.000
_cell.angle_alpha   90.00
_cell.angle_beta   90.00
_cell.angle_gamma   90.00
#
_symmetry.space_group_name_H-M   'P 1'
#
loop_
_entity.id
_entity.type
_entity.pdbx_description
1 polymer ?
#
loop_
_entity_poly.entity_id
_entity_poly.type
_entity_poly.pdbx_seq_one_letter_code
_entity_poly.pdbx_strand_id
1 'polypeptide(L)'
;MVRYRGWRLRCRHPFPRYIGDGYDRALHRSTSSPLSAGLALLSGSFRHPRHPNDLPGHDVIRYRFPGSQRLPLTFNVNDQVVRLDPPPRLVFDDNHHFDFAVRSGLGIAQLYRATEIPAIEAGELVELLTEFEPGPVQFKLYYPTRNQPPKLRAFIEWFCG
;
A
#
# COMPACT_ATOMS: atom_id res chain seq x y z
N MET A 1 -20.33 14.43 41.30
CA MET A 1 -18.92 14.82 41.05
C MET A 1 -18.10 13.54 40.99
N VAL A 2 -17.81 13.02 39.78
CA VAL A 2 -17.04 11.77 39.61
C VAL A 2 -15.87 12.05 38.68
N ARG A 3 -14.66 11.98 39.25
CA ARG A 3 -13.38 11.97 38.53
C ARG A 3 -13.23 10.62 37.82
N TYR A 4 -12.72 10.62 36.59
CA TYR A 4 -12.06 9.45 36.02
C TYR A 4 -10.61 9.75 35.65
N ARG A 5 -9.72 8.92 36.20
CA ARG A 5 -8.28 8.88 35.96
C ARG A 5 -7.99 8.12 34.66
N GLY A 6 -7.11 8.70 33.84
CA GLY A 6 -5.88 8.10 33.32
C GLY A 6 -5.96 6.90 32.38
N TRP A 7 -5.53 7.10 31.13
CA TRP A 7 -4.72 6.12 30.38
C TRP A 7 -3.67 6.87 29.56
N ARG A 8 -2.40 6.53 29.76
CA ARG A 8 -1.25 7.14 29.09
C ARG A 8 -0.44 6.01 28.46
N LEU A 9 -0.73 5.67 27.20
CA LEU A 9 0.13 4.80 26.39
C LEU A 9 0.98 5.69 25.48
N ARG A 10 2.29 5.67 25.72
CA ARG A 10 3.32 6.31 24.90
C ARG A 10 3.76 5.27 23.86
N CYS A 11 3.31 5.39 22.62
CA CYS A 11 3.96 4.70 21.51
C CYS A 11 5.16 5.57 21.06
N ARG A 12 6.37 5.16 21.44
CA ARG A 12 7.63 5.60 20.83
C ARG A 12 7.85 4.72 19.60
N HIS A 13 7.48 5.17 18.41
CA HIS A 13 8.05 4.70 17.15
C HIS A 13 8.19 5.91 16.22
N PRO A 14 9.35 6.10 15.56
CA PRO A 14 9.52 7.19 14.59
C PRO A 14 8.69 6.87 13.33
N PHE A 15 7.70 7.70 13.04
CA PHE A 15 6.94 7.64 11.79
C PHE A 15 7.84 8.08 10.62
N PRO A 16 7.91 7.34 9.50
CA PRO A 16 8.51 7.84 8.27
C PRO A 16 7.69 9.03 7.74
N ARG A 17 8.34 10.16 7.45
CA ARG A 17 7.74 11.29 6.74
C ARG A 17 7.30 10.84 5.35
N TYR A 18 6.01 10.54 5.19
CA TYR A 18 5.35 10.70 3.91
C TYR A 18 4.86 12.14 3.84
N ILE A 19 5.45 12.92 2.93
CA ILE A 19 5.08 14.32 2.71
C ILE A 19 3.65 14.34 2.17
N GLY A 20 2.75 14.68 3.09
CA GLY A 20 1.34 14.99 2.95
C GLY A 20 0.90 15.75 4.20
N ASP A 21 1.73 16.69 4.65
CA ASP A 21 1.57 17.49 5.86
C ASP A 21 0.50 18.58 5.66
N GLY A 22 -0.76 18.15 5.52
CA GLY A 22 -1.93 19.03 5.44
C GLY A 22 -3.10 18.64 6.34
N TYR A 23 -3.08 17.46 6.97
CA TYR A 23 -4.26 16.90 7.67
C TYR A 23 -3.95 16.36 9.06
N ASP A 24 -2.87 16.83 9.70
CA ASP A 24 -2.42 16.31 10.99
C ASP A 24 -3.17 16.97 12.16
N ARG A 25 -4.38 16.47 12.47
CA ARG A 25 -5.00 16.66 13.80
C ARG A 25 -6.10 15.67 14.19
N ALA A 26 -6.32 14.57 13.46
CA ALA A 26 -7.35 13.57 13.80
C ALA A 26 -6.75 12.37 14.55
N LEU A 27 -7.30 12.09 15.74
CA LEU A 27 -6.93 10.96 16.60
C LEU A 27 -7.14 9.63 15.85
N HIS A 28 -6.07 8.86 15.70
CA HIS A 28 -6.08 7.56 15.03
C HIS A 28 -6.59 6.46 15.97
N ARG A 29 -7.69 5.79 15.60
CA ARG A 29 -7.90 4.38 15.98
C ARG A 29 -7.73 3.56 14.71
N SER A 30 -6.74 2.67 14.70
CA SER A 30 -6.56 1.66 13.67
C SER A 30 -7.45 0.46 14.01
N THR A 31 -8.17 -0.03 13.02
CA THR A 31 -8.81 -1.34 13.02
C THR A 31 -8.17 -2.11 11.87
N SER A 32 -7.40 -3.12 12.23
CA SER A 32 -6.44 -3.81 11.36
C SER A 32 -7.08 -5.04 10.72
N SER A 33 -7.43 -4.95 9.44
CA SER A 33 -7.23 -6.09 8.55
C SER A 33 -5.88 -5.89 7.86
N PRO A 34 -4.89 -6.78 8.05
CA PRO A 34 -3.60 -6.66 7.38
C PRO A 34 -3.80 -6.90 5.89
N LEU A 35 -3.73 -5.83 5.10
CA LEU A 35 -3.64 -5.96 3.65
C LEU A 35 -2.17 -5.87 3.30
N SER A 36 -1.61 -6.98 2.83
CA SER A 36 -0.25 -6.92 2.32
C SER A 36 -0.25 -6.13 1.01
N ALA A 37 0.52 -5.05 0.99
CA ALA A 37 0.73 -4.26 -0.21
C ALA A 37 2.00 -4.77 -0.86
N GLY A 38 1.93 -5.84 -1.64
CA GLY A 38 3.19 -6.41 -2.06
C GLY A 38 3.06 -7.57 -2.99
N LEU A 39 2.74 -7.30 -4.26
CA LEU A 39 3.15 -8.21 -5.31
C LEU A 39 3.63 -7.43 -6.52
N ALA A 40 4.88 -7.65 -6.89
CA ALA A 40 5.37 -7.36 -8.22
C ALA A 40 4.78 -8.42 -9.16
N LEU A 41 3.85 -8.05 -10.05
CA LEU A 41 3.21 -8.98 -10.98
C LEU A 41 3.76 -8.78 -12.40
N LEU A 42 4.16 -9.87 -13.06
CA LEU A 42 4.55 -9.92 -14.47
C LEU A 42 3.56 -10.77 -15.26
N SER A 43 3.30 -10.34 -16.49
CA SER A 43 2.91 -11.23 -17.59
C SER A 43 3.98 -11.07 -18.70
N GLY A 44 4.57 -12.18 -19.16
CA GLY A 44 5.51 -12.22 -20.29
C GLY A 44 6.95 -12.68 -20.01
N SER A 45 7.59 -13.22 -21.06
CA SER A 45 8.90 -13.92 -21.09
C SER A 45 10.12 -13.00 -20.91
N PHE A 46 10.26 -12.35 -19.76
CA PHE A 46 11.46 -11.57 -19.40
C PHE A 46 12.24 -12.25 -18.26
N ARG A 47 13.53 -11.91 -18.10
CA ARG A 47 14.26 -12.33 -16.90
C ARG A 47 13.46 -11.85 -15.68
N HIS A 48 13.26 -12.71 -14.70
CA HIS A 48 12.60 -12.33 -13.46
C HIS A 48 13.61 -11.65 -12.55
N PRO A 49 13.31 -10.46 -11.98
CA PRO A 49 14.16 -9.87 -10.95
C PRO A 49 14.22 -10.82 -9.76
N ARG A 50 15.42 -11.03 -9.22
CA ARG A 50 15.64 -11.87 -8.02
C ARG A 50 15.79 -11.02 -6.77
N HIS A 51 16.11 -9.75 -6.94
CA HIS A 51 16.24 -8.78 -5.87
C HIS A 51 15.58 -7.44 -6.28
N PRO A 52 15.02 -6.64 -5.35
CA PRO A 52 14.46 -5.33 -5.67
C PRO A 52 15.41 -4.40 -6.44
N ASN A 53 16.72 -4.56 -6.25
CA ASN A 53 17.76 -3.80 -6.96
C ASN A 53 17.90 -4.16 -8.45
N ASP A 54 17.30 -5.26 -8.90
CA ASP A 54 17.31 -5.66 -10.31
C ASP A 54 16.28 -4.87 -11.13
N LEU A 55 15.25 -4.29 -10.46
CA LEU A 55 14.13 -3.58 -11.09
C LEU A 55 14.52 -2.49 -12.11
N PRO A 56 15.61 -1.71 -11.96
CA PRO A 56 16.03 -0.75 -12.99
C PRO A 56 16.35 -1.37 -14.36
N GLY A 57 16.62 -2.67 -14.43
CA GLY A 57 16.83 -3.41 -15.68
C GLY A 57 15.56 -4.00 -16.29
N HIS A 58 14.38 -3.70 -15.75
CA HIS A 58 13.10 -4.25 -16.19
C HIS A 58 12.10 -3.17 -16.58
N ASP A 59 11.08 -3.59 -17.32
CA ASP A 59 9.94 -2.77 -17.67
C ASP A 59 9.03 -2.58 -16.45
N VAL A 60 9.24 -1.51 -15.70
CA VAL A 60 8.43 -1.22 -14.51
C VAL A 60 7.26 -0.29 -14.85
N ILE A 61 6.06 -0.69 -14.45
CA ILE A 61 4.84 0.13 -14.50
C ILE A 61 4.65 0.78 -13.14
N ARG A 62 4.40 2.09 -13.13
CA ARG A 62 4.29 2.88 -11.89
C ARG A 62 2.95 3.56 -11.78
N TYR A 63 2.51 3.73 -10.53
CA TYR A 63 1.31 4.48 -10.20
C TYR A 63 1.67 5.84 -9.59
N ARG A 64 0.88 6.85 -9.90
CA ARG A 64 1.00 8.22 -9.36
C ARG A 64 -0.39 8.72 -8.99
N PHE A 65 -0.60 9.21 -7.77
CA PHE A 65 -1.87 9.86 -7.48
C PHE A 65 -2.00 11.19 -8.24
N PRO A 66 -3.20 11.56 -8.69
CA PRO A 66 -3.44 12.89 -9.25
C PRO A 66 -2.94 13.99 -8.29
N GLY A 67 -2.07 14.87 -8.78
CA GLY A 67 -1.46 15.94 -7.99
C GLY A 67 -0.33 15.51 -7.03
N SER A 68 0.07 14.23 -6.99
CA SER A 68 1.19 13.75 -6.19
C SER A 68 2.41 13.37 -7.03
N GLN A 69 3.53 13.13 -6.35
CA GLN A 69 4.67 12.42 -6.92
C GLN A 69 4.33 10.93 -7.12
N ARG A 70 5.12 10.23 -7.94
CA ARG A 70 4.99 8.77 -8.14
C ARG A 70 5.11 8.06 -6.80
N LEU A 71 4.30 7.02 -6.61
CA LEU A 71 4.37 6.19 -5.41
C LEU A 71 5.63 5.31 -5.50
N PRO A 72 6.59 5.38 -4.57
CA PRO A 72 7.76 4.50 -4.58
C PRO A 72 7.33 3.05 -4.34
N LEU A 73 8.03 2.13 -4.99
CA LEU A 73 7.89 0.70 -4.71
C LEU A 73 8.52 0.42 -3.34
N THR A 74 7.82 -0.32 -2.50
CA THR A 74 8.24 -0.58 -1.11
C THR A 74 8.54 -2.05 -0.90
N PHE A 75 9.70 -2.37 -0.34
CA PHE A 75 10.16 -3.73 -0.10
C PHE A 75 10.70 -3.86 1.33
N ASN A 76 10.73 -5.08 1.86
CA ASN A 76 11.48 -5.40 3.06
C ASN A 76 12.76 -6.15 2.68
N VAL A 77 13.93 -5.55 2.93
CA VAL A 77 15.25 -6.16 2.67
C VAL A 77 16.01 -6.18 3.98
N ASN A 78 16.37 -7.37 4.47
CA ASN A 78 17.09 -7.55 5.75
C ASN A 78 16.41 -6.80 6.92
N ASP A 79 15.09 -6.99 7.08
CA ASP A 79 14.25 -6.33 8.10
C ASP A 79 14.20 -4.79 8.01
N GLN A 80 14.61 -4.22 6.87
CA GLN A 80 14.53 -2.79 6.60
C GLN A 80 13.58 -2.48 5.45
N VAL A 81 12.71 -1.49 5.67
CA VAL A 81 11.83 -0.97 4.63
C VAL A 81 12.64 -0.15 3.64
N VAL A 82 12.83 -0.70 2.45
CA VAL A 82 13.49 -0.05 1.31
C VAL A 82 12.43 0.52 0.37
N ARG A 83 12.66 1.75 -0.09
CA ARG A 83 11.82 2.43 -1.08
C ARG A 83 12.62 2.67 -2.34
N LEU A 84 12.10 2.22 -3.48
CA LEU A 84 12.76 2.34 -4.78
C LEU A 84 11.87 3.13 -5.73
N ASP A 85 12.50 4.00 -6.53
CA ASP A 85 11.87 4.70 -7.66
C ASP A 85 12.60 4.32 -8.96
N PRO A 86 12.54 3.04 -9.41
CA PRO A 86 13.17 2.64 -10.66
C PRO A 86 12.55 3.42 -11.84
N PRO A 87 13.32 3.67 -12.91
CA PRO A 87 12.81 4.33 -14.11
C PRO A 87 11.55 3.62 -14.64
N PRO A 88 10.41 4.31 -14.78
CA PRO A 88 9.19 3.70 -15.30
C PRO A 88 9.27 3.55 -16.82
N ARG A 89 8.74 2.44 -17.34
CA ARG A 89 8.34 2.31 -18.75
C ARG A 89 6.98 2.97 -18.99
N LEU A 90 6.05 2.77 -18.05
CA LEU A 90 4.70 3.34 -18.09
C LEU A 90 4.36 3.94 -16.72
N VAL A 91 3.60 5.03 -16.74
CA VAL A 91 3.06 5.66 -15.52
C VAL A 91 1.57 5.88 -15.71
N PHE A 92 0.77 5.43 -14.76
CA PHE A 92 -0.67 5.63 -14.73
C PHE A 92 -1.06 6.40 -13.47
N ASP A 93 -2.15 7.16 -13.55
CA ASP A 93 -2.81 7.80 -12.42
C ASP A 93 -4.24 7.30 -12.20
N ASP A 94 -4.71 6.39 -13.05
CA ASP A 94 -5.97 5.68 -12.93
C ASP A 94 -5.73 4.18 -12.68
N ASN A 95 -6.43 3.63 -11.68
CA ASN A 95 -6.24 2.24 -11.27
C ASN A 95 -6.69 1.25 -12.34
N HIS A 96 -7.72 1.57 -13.13
CA HIS A 96 -8.26 0.64 -14.12
C HIS A 96 -7.27 0.44 -15.26
N HIS A 97 -6.67 1.52 -15.78
CA HIS A 97 -5.64 1.43 -16.81
C HIS A 97 -4.35 0.82 -16.28
N PHE A 98 -4.01 1.08 -15.01
CA PHE A 98 -2.86 0.48 -14.34
C PHE A 98 -2.99 -1.04 -14.27
N ASP A 99 -4.11 -1.55 -13.75
CA ASP A 99 -4.38 -3.00 -13.65
C ASP A 99 -4.44 -3.66 -15.03
N PHE A 100 -5.15 -3.04 -15.98
CA PHE A 100 -5.24 -3.54 -17.35
C PHE A 100 -3.85 -3.70 -18.00
N ALA A 101 -2.97 -2.72 -17.83
CA ALA A 101 -1.61 -2.77 -18.39
C ALA A 101 -0.78 -3.91 -17.80
N VAL A 102 -0.93 -4.19 -16.50
CA VAL A 102 -0.20 -5.26 -15.81
C VAL A 102 -0.70 -6.62 -16.26
N ARG A 103 -2.01 -6.83 -16.27
CA ARG A 103 -2.65 -8.06 -16.76
C ARG A 103 -2.37 -8.33 -18.24
N SER A 104 -2.19 -7.27 -19.03
CA SER A 104 -1.78 -7.37 -20.44
C SER A 104 -0.29 -7.69 -20.64
N GLY A 105 0.50 -7.83 -19.58
CA GLY A 105 1.92 -8.16 -19.68
C GLY A 105 2.81 -7.03 -20.16
N LEU A 106 2.43 -5.77 -19.90
CA LEU A 106 3.23 -4.61 -20.32
C LEU A 106 4.40 -4.31 -19.38
N GLY A 107 4.54 -5.02 -18.26
CA GLY A 107 5.65 -4.86 -17.32
C GLY A 107 5.36 -5.37 -15.90
N ILE A 108 6.23 -4.96 -14.96
CA ILE A 108 6.19 -5.26 -13.53
C ILE A 108 5.54 -4.11 -12.78
N ALA A 109 4.56 -4.40 -11.92
CA ALA A 109 3.96 -3.41 -11.03
C ALA A 109 3.77 -3.95 -9.61
N GLN A 110 3.86 -3.09 -8.60
CA GLN A 110 3.47 -3.42 -7.23
C GLN A 110 1.98 -3.19 -7.03
N LEU A 111 1.22 -4.27 -6.84
CA LEU A 111 -0.23 -4.31 -6.66
C LEU A 111 -0.61 -4.76 -5.23
N TYR A 112 -1.86 -4.54 -4.84
CA TYR A 112 -2.42 -5.05 -3.59
C TYR A 112 -2.80 -6.51 -3.78
N ARG A 113 -2.16 -7.42 -3.03
CA ARG A 113 -2.37 -8.86 -3.21
C ARG A 113 -3.84 -9.27 -3.12
N ALA A 114 -4.57 -8.69 -2.16
CA ALA A 114 -5.97 -9.02 -1.92
C ALA A 114 -6.91 -8.76 -3.10
N THR A 115 -6.59 -7.81 -4.00
CA THR A 115 -7.41 -7.54 -5.18
C THR A 115 -7.07 -8.45 -6.36
N GLU A 116 -5.86 -9.03 -6.36
CA GLU A 116 -5.33 -9.80 -7.48
C GLU A 116 -5.36 -11.32 -7.27
N ILE A 117 -5.84 -11.81 -6.12
CA ILE A 117 -5.95 -13.27 -5.84
C ILE A 117 -6.58 -14.03 -7.02
N PRO A 118 -7.72 -13.61 -7.61
CA PRO A 118 -8.33 -14.35 -8.71
C PRO A 118 -7.44 -14.44 -9.96
N ALA A 119 -6.67 -13.38 -10.26
CA ALA A 119 -5.81 -13.33 -11.43
C ALA A 119 -4.52 -14.15 -11.23
N ILE A 120 -4.03 -14.21 -9.99
CA ILE A 120 -2.91 -15.07 -9.60
C ILE A 120 -3.32 -16.54 -9.68
N GLU A 121 -4.49 -16.90 -9.12
CA GLU A 121 -5.04 -18.25 -9.17
C GLU A 121 -5.35 -18.71 -10.61
N ALA A 122 -5.78 -17.79 -11.47
CA ALA A 122 -5.99 -18.04 -12.90
C ALA A 122 -4.68 -18.15 -13.71
N GLY A 123 -3.52 -17.83 -13.13
CA GLY A 123 -2.23 -17.81 -13.81
C GLY A 123 -2.05 -16.63 -14.79
N GLU A 124 -2.91 -15.62 -14.74
CA GLU A 124 -2.78 -14.38 -15.52
C GLU A 124 -1.64 -13.50 -14.99
N LEU A 125 -1.38 -13.61 -13.68
CA LEU A 125 -0.37 -12.83 -12.98
C LEU A 125 0.56 -13.76 -12.17
N VAL A 126 1.86 -13.49 -12.22
CA VAL A 126 2.87 -14.24 -11.46
C VAL A 126 3.45 -13.37 -10.35
N GLU A 127 3.44 -13.90 -9.12
CA GLU A 127 4.03 -13.27 -7.94
C GLU A 127 5.56 -13.22 -8.04
N LEU A 128 6.14 -12.02 -7.89
CA LEU A 128 7.60 -11.81 -7.86
C LEU A 128 8.04 -11.14 -6.56
N LEU A 129 9.32 -11.34 -6.23
CA LEU A 129 9.97 -10.72 -5.07
C LEU A 129 9.22 -10.96 -3.75
N THR A 130 8.56 -12.11 -3.62
CA THR A 130 7.75 -12.49 -2.45
C THR A 130 8.58 -12.54 -1.16
N GLU A 131 9.88 -12.86 -1.27
CA GLU A 131 10.84 -12.80 -0.15
C GLU A 131 11.06 -11.37 0.39
N PHE A 132 10.70 -10.35 -0.40
CA PHE A 132 10.87 -8.94 -0.07
C PHE A 132 9.54 -8.23 0.16
N GLU A 133 8.46 -8.98 0.38
CA GLU A 133 7.12 -8.42 0.62
C GLU A 133 7.18 -7.46 1.82
N PRO A 134 6.71 -6.21 1.67
CA PRO A 134 6.66 -5.30 2.80
C PRO A 134 5.62 -5.77 3.82
N GLY A 135 5.80 -5.34 5.06
CA GLY A 135 4.84 -5.64 6.13
C GLY A 135 3.41 -5.17 5.80
N PRO A 136 2.40 -5.74 6.48
CA PRO A 136 1.01 -5.45 6.20
C PRO A 136 0.69 -3.96 6.36
N VAL A 137 -0.05 -3.43 5.38
CA VAL A 137 -0.55 -2.06 5.40
C VAL A 137 -1.87 -2.02 6.16
N GLN A 138 -2.01 -0.99 7.00
CA GLN A 138 -3.24 -0.72 7.73
C GLN A 138 -4.00 0.40 7.02
N PHE A 139 -5.25 0.13 6.66
CA PHE A 139 -6.15 1.20 6.26
C PHE A 139 -6.56 2.05 7.45
N LYS A 140 -6.75 3.34 7.20
CA LYS A 140 -7.17 4.32 8.19
C LYS A 140 -8.40 5.05 7.67
N LEU A 141 -9.42 5.15 8.50
CA LEU A 141 -10.58 5.98 8.22
C LEU A 141 -10.29 7.41 8.70
N TYR A 142 -10.34 8.38 7.78
CA TYR A 142 -10.16 9.79 8.09
C TYR A 142 -11.52 10.50 8.08
N TYR A 143 -11.80 11.24 9.16
CA TYR A 143 -12.99 12.08 9.28
C TYR A 143 -12.67 13.34 10.10
N PRO A 144 -13.32 14.48 9.80
CA PRO A 144 -12.87 15.79 10.29
C PRO A 144 -13.14 16.03 11.77
N THR A 145 -14.12 15.36 12.37
CA THR A 145 -14.61 15.68 13.72
C THR A 145 -14.09 14.70 14.76
N ARG A 146 -13.54 15.19 15.88
CA ARG A 146 -13.11 14.35 17.02
C ARG A 146 -14.28 13.68 17.74
N ASN A 147 -15.44 14.32 17.76
CA ASN A 147 -16.69 13.72 18.19
C ASN A 147 -17.19 12.81 17.07
N GLN A 148 -17.31 11.51 17.32
CA GLN A 148 -17.90 10.56 16.38
C GLN A 148 -19.43 10.64 16.49
N PRO A 149 -20.15 11.24 15.51
CA PRO A 149 -21.61 11.26 15.56
C PRO A 149 -22.15 9.82 15.56
N PRO A 150 -23.32 9.55 16.16
CA PRO A 150 -23.85 8.19 16.26
C PRO A 150 -23.91 7.44 14.92
N LYS A 151 -24.22 8.13 13.81
CA LYS A 151 -24.22 7.56 12.45
C LYS A 151 -22.82 7.12 11.99
N LEU A 152 -21.80 7.94 12.23
CA LEU A 152 -20.42 7.59 11.88
C LEU A 152 -19.92 6.43 12.75
N ARG A 153 -20.26 6.42 14.04
CA ARG A 153 -19.91 5.31 14.92
C ARG A 153 -20.56 4.00 14.46
N ALA A 154 -21.86 4.02 14.16
CA ALA A 154 -22.57 2.86 13.63
C ALA A 154 -21.95 2.38 12.29
N PHE A 155 -21.55 3.31 11.41
CA PHE A 155 -20.83 2.97 10.19
C PHE A 155 -19.46 2.32 10.48
N ILE A 156 -18.67 2.87 11.41
CA ILE A 156 -17.37 2.30 11.79
C ILE A 156 -17.55 0.90 12.38
N GLU A 157 -18.55 0.70 13.25
CA GLU A 157 -18.86 -0.60 13.83
C GLU A 157 -19.28 -1.62 12.77
N TRP A 158 -20.10 -1.21 11.79
CA TRP A 158 -20.47 -2.06 10.66
C TRP A 158 -19.30 -2.33 9.69
N PHE A 159 -18.42 -1.36 9.48
CA PHE A 159 -17.31 -1.46 8.51
C PHE A 159 -16.12 -2.24 9.08
N CYS A 160 -15.91 -2.18 10.40
CA CYS A 160 -14.79 -2.84 11.08
C CYS A 160 -15.17 -4.11 11.83
N GLY A 161 -16.46 -4.38 12.03
CA GLY A 161 -16.99 -5.62 12.60
C GLY A 161 -17.30 -6.63 11.50
#